data_AF-A0A9P0DFP2-F1
#
_entry.id   AF-A0A9P0DFP2-F1
#
_cell.length_a   1.000
_cell.length_b   1.000
_cell.length_c   1.000
_cell.angle_alpha   90.00
_cell.angle_beta   90.00
_cell.angle_gamma   90.00
#
_symmetry.space_group_name_H-M   'P 1'
#
loop_
_entity.id
_entity.type
_entity.pdbx_description
1 polymer ?
#
loop_
_entity_poly.entity_id
_entity_poly.type
_entity_poly.pdbx_seq_one_letter_code
_entity_poly.pdbx_strand_id
1 'polypeptide(L)'
;MNHRLSQSVRYTRVGWVCCIAFGLWLQLVSGSLANKPSPRNHHSVTKRSFNDLQCKGVYDKSIFARLDQICEDCYNLFREPPVYSMCRDHCFTTKTFGGCCESLLCENVDEIQDMIKQLNGGKLY
;
A
#
# COMPACT_ATOMS: atom_id res chain seq x y z
N MET A 1 30.30 -40.98 36.16
CA MET A 1 30.43 -40.57 34.74
C MET A 1 29.67 -41.58 33.90
N ASN A 2 28.81 -41.30 32.93
CA ASN A 2 27.92 -40.19 32.65
C ASN A 2 27.00 -40.69 31.49
N HIS A 3 25.74 -40.27 31.49
CA HIS A 3 24.77 -40.25 30.35
C HIS A 3 23.97 -41.51 29.95
N ARG A 4 22.73 -41.54 30.48
CA ARG A 4 21.49 -41.86 29.76
C ARG A 4 21.48 -41.19 28.38
N LEU A 5 21.26 -41.92 27.28
CA LEU A 5 20.54 -41.42 26.09
C LEU A 5 20.05 -42.61 25.22
N SER A 6 18.96 -43.24 25.60
CA SER A 6 18.24 -44.20 24.73
C SER A 6 16.72 -44.06 24.88
N GLN A 7 16.20 -42.84 24.75
CA GLN A 7 14.75 -42.57 24.73
C GLN A 7 14.31 -41.56 23.66
N SER A 8 15.21 -41.08 22.79
CA SER A 8 14.92 -39.98 21.86
C SER A 8 14.22 -40.38 20.54
N VAL A 9 14.18 -41.68 20.17
CA VAL A 9 13.82 -42.07 18.79
C VAL A 9 12.33 -42.41 18.60
N ARG A 10 11.54 -42.64 19.66
CA ARG A 10 10.11 -42.99 19.53
C ARG A 10 9.14 -41.81 19.69
N TYR A 11 9.61 -40.65 20.15
CA TYR A 11 8.76 -39.48 20.41
C TYR A 11 8.49 -38.62 19.17
N THR A 12 9.32 -38.72 18.12
CA THR A 12 9.23 -37.88 16.92
C THR A 12 8.12 -38.29 15.95
N ARG A 13 7.65 -39.54 15.99
CA ARG A 13 6.66 -40.05 15.03
C ARG A 13 5.21 -39.93 15.49
N VAL A 14 4.97 -39.77 16.80
CA VAL A 14 3.62 -39.69 17.38
C VAL A 14 3.13 -38.24 17.49
N GLY A 15 4.03 -37.27 17.68
CA GLY A 15 3.67 -35.85 17.75
C GLY A 15 3.08 -35.30 16.44
N TRP A 16 3.55 -35.80 15.29
CA TRP A 16 3.12 -35.31 13.98
C TRP A 16 1.70 -35.76 13.62
N VAL A 17 1.31 -36.97 14.02
CA VAL A 17 0.00 -37.55 13.67
C VAL A 17 -1.13 -36.88 14.47
N CYS A 18 -0.88 -36.50 15.74
CA CYS A 18 -1.87 -35.79 16.55
C CYS A 18 -2.09 -34.33 16.11
N CYS A 19 -1.07 -33.64 15.61
CA CYS A 19 -1.20 -32.25 15.16
C CYS A 19 -2.06 -32.09 13.89
N ILE A 20 -2.00 -33.07 12.97
CA ILE A 20 -2.75 -33.03 11.72
C ILE A 20 -4.25 -33.28 11.96
N ALA A 21 -4.59 -34.16 12.91
CA ALA A 21 -5.99 -34.42 13.28
C ALA A 21 -6.65 -33.22 13.98
N PHE A 22 -5.92 -32.49 14.83
CA PHE A 22 -6.44 -31.26 15.47
C PHE A 22 -6.52 -30.06 14.50
N GLY A 23 -5.56 -29.94 13.56
CA GLY A 23 -5.55 -28.85 12.57
C GLY A 23 -6.69 -28.94 11.55
N LEU A 24 -7.09 -30.14 11.15
CA LEU A 24 -8.18 -30.35 10.18
C LEU A 24 -9.57 -30.06 10.76
N TRP A 25 -9.77 -30.19 12.07
CA TRP A 25 -11.03 -29.80 12.73
C TRP A 25 -11.17 -28.28 12.90
N LEU A 26 -10.06 -27.54 13.01
CA LEU A 26 -10.06 -26.07 13.12
C LEU A 26 -10.34 -25.34 11.79
N GLN A 27 -10.20 -26.03 10.65
CA GLN A 27 -10.43 -25.44 9.33
C GLN A 27 -11.92 -25.43 8.93
N LEU A 28 -12.79 -26.21 9.59
CA LEU A 28 -14.19 -26.36 9.20
C LEU A 28 -15.16 -25.38 9.90
N VAL A 29 -14.71 -24.63 10.91
CA VAL A 29 -15.57 -23.66 11.64
C VAL A 29 -15.39 -22.21 11.14
N SER A 30 -14.32 -21.89 10.43
CA SER A 30 -14.05 -20.53 9.93
C SER A 30 -14.55 -20.34 8.50
N GLY A 31 -15.86 -20.39 8.33
CA GLY A 31 -16.52 -19.94 7.10
C GLY A 31 -16.29 -18.45 6.85
N SER A 32 -15.77 -18.14 5.65
CA SER A 32 -15.85 -16.87 4.91
C SER A 32 -15.39 -15.58 5.61
N LEU A 33 -14.10 -15.24 5.45
CA LEU A 33 -13.66 -13.84 5.35
C LEU A 33 -12.70 -13.65 4.17
N ALA A 34 -13.20 -13.93 2.96
CA ALA A 34 -12.54 -13.52 1.72
C ALA A 34 -12.95 -12.08 1.38
N ASN A 35 -12.55 -11.13 2.24
CA ASN A 35 -12.45 -9.72 1.89
C ASN A 35 -11.34 -9.13 2.77
N LYS A 36 -10.10 -9.54 2.51
CA LYS A 36 -8.92 -8.89 3.05
C LYS A 36 -8.54 -7.81 2.04
N PRO A 37 -8.72 -6.50 2.34
CA PRO A 37 -8.12 -5.46 1.51
C PRO A 37 -6.62 -5.76 1.47
N SER A 38 -6.08 -5.90 0.26
CA SER A 38 -4.64 -6.05 0.08
C SER A 38 -3.97 -4.86 0.79
N PRO A 39 -2.94 -5.07 1.63
CA PRO A 39 -2.13 -3.95 2.10
C PRO A 39 -1.46 -3.38 0.85
N ARG A 40 -2.06 -2.31 0.28
CA ARG A 40 -1.38 -1.49 -0.72
C ARG A 40 -0.14 -0.97 -0.02
N ASN A 41 1.02 -1.31 -0.55
CA ASN A 41 2.30 -0.80 -0.09
C ASN A 41 2.30 0.70 -0.35
N HIS A 42 1.74 1.48 0.58
CA HIS A 42 1.84 2.93 0.51
C HIS A 42 3.32 3.25 0.65
N HIS A 43 3.97 3.63 -0.45
CA HIS A 43 5.34 4.11 -0.41
C HIS A 43 5.37 5.28 0.57
N SER A 44 5.92 5.07 1.76
CA SER A 44 5.95 6.11 2.78
C SER A 44 6.89 7.21 2.29
N VAL A 45 6.33 8.26 1.71
CA VAL A 45 7.09 9.43 1.33
C VAL A 45 7.69 10.02 2.59
N THR A 46 9.02 9.94 2.67
CA THR A 46 9.79 10.59 3.71
C THR A 46 9.77 12.09 3.41
N LYS A 47 9.79 12.95 4.44
CA LYS A 47 9.79 14.42 4.33
C LYS A 47 10.78 14.99 3.29
N ARG A 48 11.85 14.26 2.96
CA ARG A 48 12.81 14.59 1.89
C ARG A 48 12.16 14.60 0.50
N SER A 49 11.39 13.56 0.17
CA SER A 49 10.70 13.45 -1.12
C SER A 49 9.60 14.52 -1.30
N PHE A 50 9.08 15.11 -0.23
CA PHE A 50 8.11 16.19 -0.34
C PHE A 50 8.73 17.47 -0.92
N ASN A 51 9.93 17.84 -0.45
CA ASN A 51 10.67 18.97 -0.97
C ASN A 51 11.25 18.68 -2.37
N ASP A 52 11.68 17.44 -2.63
CA ASP A 52 12.20 17.04 -3.94
C ASP A 52 11.13 17.16 -5.04
N LEU A 53 9.86 16.89 -4.70
CA LEU A 53 8.71 17.09 -5.58
C LEU A 53 8.24 18.55 -5.67
N GLN A 54 8.99 19.50 -5.10
CA GLN A 54 8.69 20.93 -5.09
C GLN A 54 7.37 21.30 -4.40
N CYS A 55 6.85 20.46 -3.51
CA CYS A 55 5.72 20.84 -2.66
C CYS A 55 6.18 21.92 -1.66
N LYS A 56 5.56 23.11 -1.71
CA LYS A 56 5.95 24.29 -0.90
C LYS A 56 5.02 24.58 0.29
N GLY A 57 3.93 23.82 0.41
CA GLY A 57 2.91 23.98 1.45
C GLY A 57 3.17 23.14 2.69
N VAL A 58 2.09 22.86 3.42
CA VAL A 58 2.15 22.02 4.63
C VAL A 58 2.17 20.56 4.22
N TYR A 59 3.14 19.80 4.73
CA TYR A 59 3.19 18.36 4.53
C TYR A 59 2.09 17.68 5.35
N ASP A 60 1.01 17.30 4.67
CA ASP A 60 0.00 16.40 5.22
C ASP A 60 0.17 15.00 4.61
N LYS A 61 0.52 14.03 5.47
CA LYS A 61 0.76 12.66 5.06
C LYS A 61 -0.48 12.01 4.44
N SER A 62 -1.68 12.32 4.95
CA SER A 62 -2.93 11.71 4.50
C SER A 62 -3.35 12.22 3.12
N ILE A 63 -3.20 13.53 2.90
CA ILE A 63 -3.47 14.16 1.60
C ILE A 63 -2.49 13.64 0.56
N PHE A 64 -1.20 13.63 0.88
CA PHE A 64 -0.16 13.12 -0.01
C PHE A 64 -0.44 11.67 -0.39
N ALA A 65 -0.77 10.82 0.60
CA ALA A 65 -1.13 9.43 0.40
C ALA A 65 -2.29 9.23 -0.58
N ARG A 66 -3.35 10.05 -0.46
CA ARG A 66 -4.51 9.98 -1.35
C ARG A 66 -4.16 10.37 -2.79
N LEU A 67 -3.35 11.41 -2.98
CA LEU A 67 -2.90 11.83 -4.31
C LEU A 67 -1.91 10.82 -4.94
N ASP A 68 -1.01 10.27 -4.14
CA ASP A 68 -0.05 9.23 -4.58
C ASP A 68 -0.78 7.96 -5.04
N GLN A 69 -1.87 7.60 -4.36
CA GLN A 69 -2.72 6.46 -4.74
C GLN A 69 -3.36 6.64 -6.13
N ILE A 70 -3.79 7.85 -6.49
CA ILE A 70 -4.30 8.14 -7.85
C ILE A 70 -3.20 7.85 -8.89
N CYS A 71 -1.96 8.28 -8.61
CA CYS A 71 -0.83 8.00 -9.49
C CYS A 71 -0.52 6.50 -9.58
N GLU A 72 -0.62 5.74 -8.49
CA GLU A 72 -0.46 4.28 -8.50
C GLU A 72 -1.56 3.59 -9.31
N ASP A 73 -2.82 3.96 -9.10
CA ASP A 73 -3.96 3.39 -9.84
C ASP A 73 -3.85 3.71 -11.34
N CYS A 74 -3.38 4.92 -11.68
CA CYS A 74 -3.12 5.32 -13.06
C CYS A 74 -1.97 4.52 -13.68
N TYR A 75 -0.88 4.31 -12.94
CA TYR A 75 0.20 3.42 -13.36
C TYR A 75 -0.31 2.00 -13.57
N ASN A 76 -1.19 1.47 -12.72
CA ASN A 76 -1.73 0.12 -12.89
C ASN A 76 -2.61 -0.02 -14.15
N LEU A 77 -3.24 1.07 -14.59
CA LEU A 77 -4.04 1.14 -15.80
C LEU A 77 -3.16 1.09 -17.07
N PHE A 78 -2.17 1.98 -17.16
CA PHE A 78 -1.32 2.11 -18.35
C PHE A 78 -0.09 1.19 -18.36
N ARG A 79 0.36 0.77 -17.17
CA ARG A 79 1.55 -0.07 -16.90
C ARG A 79 2.88 0.51 -17.39
N GLU A 80 2.96 1.83 -17.50
CA GLU A 80 4.15 2.54 -17.97
C GLU A 80 4.85 3.30 -16.82
N PRO A 81 6.10 2.98 -16.46
CA PRO A 81 6.80 3.62 -15.33
C PRO A 81 6.88 5.16 -15.37
N PRO A 82 7.08 5.82 -16.53
CA PRO A 82 7.10 7.28 -16.61
C PRO A 82 5.82 7.93 -16.08
N VAL A 83 4.66 7.28 -16.25
CA VAL A 83 3.35 7.79 -15.80
C VAL A 83 3.34 8.06 -14.31
N TYR A 84 3.85 7.13 -13.49
CA TYR A 84 3.88 7.29 -12.04
C TYR A 84 4.77 8.47 -11.62
N SER A 85 5.99 8.54 -12.17
CA SER A 85 6.93 9.63 -11.86
C SER A 85 6.40 11.00 -12.28
N MET A 86 5.84 11.11 -13.49
CA MET A 86 5.32 12.36 -14.03
C MET A 86 4.03 12.80 -13.34
N CYS A 87 3.21 11.85 -12.89
CA CYS A 87 1.98 12.15 -12.15
C CYS A 87 2.26 12.85 -10.81
N ARG A 88 3.32 12.41 -10.11
CA ARG A 88 3.71 12.97 -8.80
C ARG A 88 4.55 14.24 -8.90
N ASP A 89 5.16 14.46 -10.06
CA ASP A 89 6.10 15.56 -10.28
C ASP A 89 5.44 16.93 -10.05
N HIS A 90 6.26 17.93 -9.73
CA HIS A 90 5.82 19.30 -9.39
C HIS A 90 4.61 19.32 -8.45
N CYS A 91 4.63 18.45 -7.43
CA CYS A 91 3.60 18.33 -6.42
C CYS A 91 2.18 18.11 -7.00
N PHE A 92 2.04 17.15 -7.92
CA PHE A 92 0.77 16.75 -8.55
C PHE A 92 0.11 17.83 -9.43
N THR A 93 0.84 18.87 -9.82
CA THR A 93 0.33 19.96 -10.70
C THR A 93 0.51 19.66 -12.18
N THR A 94 1.00 18.47 -12.55
CA THR A 94 1.25 18.11 -13.95
C THR A 94 -0.02 17.78 -14.71
N LYS A 95 0.04 17.94 -16.03
CA LYS A 95 -1.04 17.50 -16.93
C LYS A 95 -1.28 15.98 -16.84
N THR A 96 -0.23 15.21 -16.54
CA THR A 96 -0.32 13.77 -16.34
C THR A 96 -1.25 13.42 -15.18
N PHE A 97 -1.17 14.16 -14.06
CA PHE A 97 -2.10 13.99 -12.96
C PHE A 97 -3.56 14.24 -13.39
N GLY A 98 -3.80 15.32 -14.14
CA GLY A 98 -5.14 15.63 -14.68
C GLY A 98 -5.68 14.50 -15.58
N GLY A 99 -4.87 14.02 -16.53
CA GLY A 99 -5.24 12.91 -17.41
C GLY A 99 -5.45 11.59 -16.67
N CYS A 100 -4.69 11.34 -15.61
CA CYS A 100 -4.91 10.22 -14.70
C CYS A 100 -6.27 10.32 -14.01
N CYS A 101 -6.63 11.51 -13.49
CA CYS A 101 -7.93 11.68 -12.84
C CYS A 101 -9.11 11.53 -13.81
N GLU A 102 -8.96 11.99 -15.05
CA GLU A 102 -9.96 11.79 -16.11
C GLU A 102 -10.10 10.30 -16.46
N SER A 103 -8.97 9.59 -16.61
CA SER A 103 -8.97 8.15 -16.97
C SER A 103 -9.52 7.26 -15.86
N LEU A 104 -9.32 7.64 -14.60
CA LEU A 104 -9.82 6.92 -13.42
C LEU A 104 -11.20 7.39 -12.97
N LEU A 105 -11.79 8.39 -13.63
CA LEU A 105 -13.06 9.02 -13.25
C LEU A 105 -13.08 9.43 -11.78
N CYS A 106 -12.07 10.20 -11.36
CA CYS A 106 -11.97 10.71 -10.00
C CYS A 106 -13.28 11.37 -9.54
N GLU A 107 -13.79 10.91 -8.41
CA GLU A 107 -14.90 11.58 -7.72
C GLU A 107 -14.38 12.85 -7.02
N ASN A 108 -15.22 13.89 -6.98
CA ASN A 108 -14.95 15.14 -6.26
C ASN A 108 -13.63 15.81 -6.68
N VAL A 109 -13.45 16.07 -7.98
CA VAL A 109 -12.25 16.71 -8.54
C VAL A 109 -11.92 18.03 -7.84
N ASP A 110 -12.92 18.80 -7.40
CA ASP A 110 -12.73 20.04 -6.66
C ASP A 110 -12.00 19.81 -5.31
N GLU A 111 -12.37 18.76 -4.58
CA GLU A 111 -11.71 18.36 -3.32
C GLU A 111 -10.26 17.94 -3.58
N ILE A 112 -10.03 17.22 -4.68
CA ILE A 112 -8.69 16.81 -5.11
C ILE A 112 -7.82 18.03 -5.44
N GLN A 113 -8.39 19.03 -6.11
CA GLN A 113 -7.70 20.29 -6.40
C GLN A 113 -7.37 21.05 -5.11
N ASP A 114 -8.27 21.07 -4.14
CA ASP A 114 -8.03 21.72 -2.84
C ASP A 114 -6.95 21.00 -2.03
N MET A 115 -6.90 19.67 -2.09
CA MET A 115 -5.80 18.87 -1.55
C MET A 115 -4.45 19.26 -2.18
N ILE A 116 -4.38 19.40 -3.50
CA ILE A 116 -3.15 19.83 -4.21
C ILE A 116 -2.77 21.25 -3.80
N LYS A 117 -3.73 22.17 -3.68
CA LYS A 117 -3.49 23.55 -3.22
C LYS A 117 -2.86 23.58 -1.83
N GLN A 118 -3.34 22.76 -0.90
CA GLN A 118 -2.81 22.69 0.47
C GLN A 118 -1.34 22.27 0.49
N LEU A 119 -0.99 21.23 -0.28
CA LEU A 119 0.40 20.77 -0.40
C LEU A 119 1.33 21.77 -1.11
N ASN A 120 0.77 22.63 -1.97
CA ASN A 120 1.51 23.66 -2.71
C ASN A 120 1.55 25.03 -2.00
N GLY A 121 0.84 25.19 -0.88
CA GLY A 121 0.80 26.47 -0.15
C GLY A 121 -0.07 27.54 -0.82
N GLY A 122 -1.11 27.13 -1.54
CA GLY A 122 -2.12 28.02 -2.10
C GLY A 122 -1.80 28.64 -3.47
N LYS A 123 -0.74 28.19 -4.16
CA LYS A 123 -0.45 28.60 -5.54
C LYS A 123 -0.68 27.43 -6.50
N LEU A 124 -1.71 27.53 -7.34
CA LEU A 124 -1.81 26.78 -8.60
C LEU A 124 -1.43 27.79 -9.70
N TYR A 125 -0.45 27.46 -10.55
CA TYR A 125 -0.09 28.24 -11.73
C TYR A 125 -0.40 27.43 -12.99
#